data_AF-A0A7S0FG89-F1
#
_entry.id   AF-A0A7S0FG89-F1
#
_cell.length_a   1.000
_cell.length_b   1.000
_cell.length_c   1.000
_cell.angle_alpha   90.00
_cell.angle_beta   90.00
_cell.angle_gamma   90.00
#
_symmetry.space_group_name_H-M   'P 1'
#
loop_
_entity.id
_entity.type
_entity.pdbx_description
1 polymer ?
#
loop_
_entity_poly.entity_id
_entity_poly.type
_entity_poly.pdbx_seq_one_letter_code
_entity_poly.pdbx_strand_id
1 'polypeptide(L)'
;KSYTTPRTLLAILRLSQAHARARFSSRVERMDFDEAMRLMKASKESVELSAPAKKGTNPLDLVYDIISDLVKREKVNSDGWLDLALVVGMAGHRALTREMVIEAIENWESLSVLCQNPEKTMVRFLVPPA
;
A
#
# COMPACT_ATOMS: atom_id res chain seq x y z
N LYS A 1 12.99 -5.63 9.61
CA LYS A 1 14.39 -5.68 10.09
C LYS A 1 15.21 -4.70 9.26
N SER A 2 15.85 -3.72 9.89
CA SER A 2 16.73 -2.78 9.18
C SER A 2 18.04 -3.49 8.88
N TYR A 3 18.27 -3.83 7.61
CA TYR A 3 19.55 -4.39 7.17
C TYR A 3 20.55 -3.24 7.00
N THR A 4 21.09 -2.75 8.12
CA THR A 4 22.18 -1.78 8.08
C THR A 4 23.46 -2.50 7.66
N THR A 5 23.69 -2.56 6.36
CA THR A 5 24.96 -3.04 5.79
C THR A 5 25.85 -1.86 5.43
N PRO A 6 27.18 -2.05 5.35
CA PRO A 6 28.08 -1.00 4.84
C PRO A 6 27.65 -0.49 3.45
N ARG A 7 27.10 -1.36 2.60
CA ARG A 7 26.61 -1.00 1.26
C ARG A 7 25.39 -0.07 1.33
N THR A 8 24.44 -0.31 2.23
CA THR A 8 23.26 0.56 2.40
C THR A 8 23.64 1.92 2.95
N LEU A 9 24.61 2.01 3.87
CA LEU A 9 25.12 3.29 4.37
C LEU A 9 25.80 4.10 3.25
N LEU A 10 26.63 3.45 2.44
CA LEU A 10 27.27 4.08 1.28
C LEU A 10 26.24 4.57 0.25
N ALA A 11 25.16 3.82 0.02
CA ALA A 11 24.09 4.23 -0.89
C ALA A 11 23.39 5.51 -0.40
N ILE A 12 23.08 5.60 0.90
CA ILE A 12 22.46 6.79 1.50
C ILE A 12 23.38 8.02 1.35
N LEU A 13 24.69 7.85 1.59
CA LEU A 13 25.67 8.93 1.38
C LEU A 13 25.72 9.41 -0.07
N ARG A 14 25.72 8.50 -1.04
CA ARG A 14 25.71 8.84 -2.47
C ARG A 14 24.44 9.58 -2.89
N LEU A 15 23.27 9.15 -2.38
CA LEU A 15 22.01 9.87 -2.61
C LEU A 15 22.03 11.27 -2.00
N SER A 16 22.53 11.42 -0.77
CA SER A 16 22.66 12.72 -0.10
C SER A 16 23.58 13.66 -0.90
N GLN A 17 24.71 13.15 -1.42
CA GLN A 17 25.60 13.92 -2.29
C GLN A 17 24.93 14.32 -3.61
N ALA A 18 24.12 13.43 -4.20
CA ALA A 18 23.38 13.75 -5.42
C ALA A 18 22.35 14.86 -5.19
N HIS A 19 21.64 14.85 -4.05
CA HIS A 19 20.72 15.93 -3.67
C HIS A 19 21.44 17.27 -3.48
N ALA A 20 22.60 17.30 -2.81
CA ALA A 20 23.42 18.50 -2.69
C ALA A 20 23.82 19.06 -4.07
N ARG A 21 24.23 18.17 -5.00
CA ARG A 21 24.56 18.56 -6.39
C ARG A 21 23.35 19.07 -7.15
N ALA A 22 22.17 18.48 -6.96
CA ALA A 22 20.93 18.94 -7.60
C ALA A 22 20.53 20.36 -7.14
N ARG A 23 20.88 20.74 -5.91
CA ARG A 23 20.76 22.11 -5.39
C ARG A 23 21.93 23.02 -5.76
N PHE A 24 22.88 22.56 -6.59
CA PHE A 24 24.13 23.24 -6.93
C PHE A 24 25.00 23.60 -5.71
N SER A 25 24.92 22.81 -4.63
CA SER A 25 25.74 22.96 -3.43
C SER A 25 26.97 22.05 -3.48
N SER A 26 28.12 22.56 -3.02
CA SER A 26 29.34 21.77 -2.79
C SER A 26 29.35 21.06 -1.43
N ARG A 27 28.40 21.38 -0.55
CA ARG A 27 28.27 20.82 0.79
C ARG A 27 26.96 20.06 0.94
N VAL A 28 27.06 18.87 1.53
CA VAL A 28 25.89 18.08 1.94
C VAL A 28 25.34 18.67 3.23
N GLU A 29 24.05 18.95 3.23
CA GLU A 29 23.32 19.46 4.38
C GLU A 29 22.38 18.39 4.94
N ARG A 30 21.87 18.62 6.15
CA ARG A 30 20.96 17.68 6.81
C ARG A 30 19.72 17.36 5.98
N MET A 31 19.19 18.34 5.26
CA MET A 31 18.03 18.15 4.37
C MET A 31 18.28 17.14 3.25
N ASP A 32 19.51 17.04 2.73
CA ASP A 32 19.84 16.07 1.68
C ASP A 32 19.83 14.63 2.21
N PHE A 33 20.30 14.46 3.45
CA PHE A 33 20.28 13.17 4.15
C PHE A 33 18.87 12.75 4.51
N ASP A 34 18.08 13.68 5.05
CA ASP A 34 16.69 13.42 5.43
C ASP A 34 15.86 13.01 4.20
N GLU A 35 16.08 13.66 3.06
CA GLU A 35 15.40 13.30 1.81
C GLU A 35 15.89 11.95 1.25
N ALA A 36 17.19 11.68 1.28
CA ALA A 36 17.72 10.37 0.88
C ALA A 36 17.13 9.22 1.73
N MET A 37 16.97 9.43 3.04
CA MET A 37 16.34 8.49 3.96
C MET A 37 14.85 8.30 3.64
N ARG A 38 14.13 9.40 3.35
CA ARG A 38 12.71 9.36 2.96
C ARG A 38 12.52 8.54 1.68
N LEU A 39 13.37 8.75 0.67
CA LEU A 39 13.34 8.02 -0.60
C LEU A 39 13.65 6.53 -0.42
N MET A 40 14.65 6.18 0.40
CA MET A 40 14.99 4.78 0.68
C MET A 40 13.80 4.04 1.35
N LYS A 41 13.13 4.71 2.29
CA LYS A 41 11.92 4.19 2.93
C LYS A 41 10.78 3.99 1.93
N ALA A 42 10.48 5.02 1.13
CA ALA A 42 9.42 4.95 0.11
C ALA A 42 9.68 3.86 -0.95
N SER A 43 10.95 3.67 -1.37
CA SER A 43 11.33 2.61 -2.31
C SER A 43 11.02 1.22 -1.73
N LYS A 44 11.35 1.01 -0.45
CA LYS A 44 11.05 -0.25 0.24
C LYS A 44 9.55 -0.48 0.39
N GLU A 45 8.82 0.54 0.84
CA GLU A 45 7.36 0.47 1.01
C GLU A 45 6.65 0.18 -0.32
N SER A 46 7.08 0.82 -1.40
CA SER A 46 6.55 0.57 -2.75
C SER A 46 6.70 -0.90 -3.15
N VAL A 47 7.87 -1.51 -2.87
CA VAL A 47 8.10 -2.94 -3.12
C VAL A 47 7.24 -3.82 -2.22
N GLU A 48 7.04 -3.48 -0.95
CA GLU A 48 6.19 -4.27 -0.04
C GLU A 48 4.70 -4.18 -0.41
N LEU A 49 4.25 -3.02 -0.88
CA LEU A 49 2.88 -2.80 -1.38
C LEU A 49 2.62 -3.54 -2.70
N SER A 50 3.63 -3.62 -3.56
CA SER A 50 3.56 -4.33 -4.85
C SER A 50 4.00 -5.79 -4.76
N ALA A 51 4.49 -6.25 -3.61
CA ALA A 51 4.87 -7.64 -3.44
C ALA A 51 3.62 -8.52 -3.56
N PRO A 52 3.69 -9.62 -4.34
CA PRO A 52 2.62 -10.61 -4.35
C PRO A 52 2.42 -11.11 -2.93
N ALA A 53 1.18 -11.51 -2.63
CA ALA A 53 0.84 -12.10 -1.35
C ALA A 53 1.89 -13.12 -0.89
N LYS A 54 2.31 -13.06 0.38
CA LYS A 54 3.24 -14.05 0.94
C LYS A 54 2.61 -15.44 0.72
N LYS A 55 3.39 -16.36 0.16
CA LYS A 55 2.96 -17.73 -0.14
C LYS A 55 2.38 -18.36 1.14
N GLY A 56 1.07 -18.67 1.14
CA GLY A 56 0.34 -19.19 2.31
C GLY A 56 -0.56 -18.18 3.04
N THR A 57 -0.66 -16.93 2.57
CA THR A 57 -1.66 -15.97 3.08
C THR A 57 -3.02 -16.30 2.46
N ASN A 58 -4.08 -16.28 3.27
CA ASN A 58 -5.43 -16.54 2.80
C ASN A 58 -5.87 -15.45 1.80
N PRO A 59 -6.36 -15.79 0.59
CA PRO A 59 -6.89 -14.80 -0.37
C PRO A 59 -7.96 -13.89 0.25
N LEU A 60 -8.75 -14.38 1.20
CA LEU A 60 -9.76 -13.61 1.91
C LEU A 60 -9.17 -12.45 2.72
N ASP A 61 -8.07 -12.72 3.44
CA ASP A 61 -7.39 -11.74 4.30
C ASP A 61 -6.68 -10.69 3.44
N LEU A 62 -6.15 -11.08 2.29
CA LEU A 62 -5.51 -10.16 1.36
C LEU A 62 -6.49 -9.16 0.76
N VAL A 63 -7.70 -9.61 0.43
CA VAL A 63 -8.77 -8.73 -0.05
C VAL A 63 -9.18 -7.76 1.06
N TYR A 64 -9.30 -8.24 2.31
CA TYR A 64 -9.56 -7.38 3.46
C TYR A 64 -8.46 -6.30 3.63
N ASP A 65 -7.19 -6.69 3.58
CA ASP A 65 -6.05 -5.78 3.69
C ASP A 65 -6.05 -4.73 2.58
N ILE A 66 -6.36 -5.12 1.33
CA ILE A 66 -6.46 -4.19 0.19
C ILE A 66 -7.57 -3.16 0.43
N ILE A 67 -8.76 -3.61 0.82
CA ILE A 67 -9.90 -2.71 1.05
C ILE A 67 -9.60 -1.77 2.24
N SER A 68 -9.00 -2.28 3.31
CA SER A 68 -8.57 -1.50 4.47
C SER A 68 -7.52 -0.44 4.12
N ASP A 69 -6.52 -0.81 3.32
CA ASP A 69 -5.48 0.12 2.83
C ASP A 69 -6.08 1.22 1.95
N LEU A 70 -7.04 0.88 1.07
CA LEU A 70 -7.70 1.85 0.21
C LEU A 70 -8.52 2.86 1.04
N VAL A 71 -9.29 2.39 2.01
CA VAL A 71 -10.06 3.26 2.92
C VAL A 71 -9.13 4.16 3.75
N LYS A 72 -7.97 3.66 4.19
CA LYS A 72 -6.98 4.45 4.94
C LYS A 72 -6.30 5.53 4.09
N ARG A 73 -6.07 5.26 2.80
CA ARG A 73 -5.50 6.23 1.85
C ARG A 73 -6.50 7.30 1.44
N GLU A 74 -7.75 6.90 1.26
CA GLU A 74 -8.82 7.73 0.70
C GLU A 74 -9.61 8.49 1.78
N LYS A 75 -8.93 8.91 2.86
CA LYS A 75 -9.45 9.60 4.07
C LYS A 75 -10.28 10.89 3.85
N VAL A 76 -10.79 11.16 2.65
CA VAL A 76 -11.45 12.40 2.23
C VAL A 76 -12.90 12.19 1.75
N ASN A 77 -13.36 10.98 1.37
CA ASN A 77 -14.77 10.79 1.01
C ASN A 77 -15.61 10.40 2.24
N SER A 78 -16.53 11.27 2.66
CA SER A 78 -17.33 11.17 3.90
C SER A 78 -18.22 9.93 4.01
N ASP A 79 -18.38 9.16 2.94
CA ASP A 79 -19.44 8.14 2.85
C ASP A 79 -18.92 6.69 2.98
N GLY A 80 -17.61 6.48 2.97
CA GLY A 80 -16.97 5.18 3.22
C GLY A 80 -17.25 4.10 2.17
N TRP A 81 -17.75 4.48 0.99
CA TRP A 81 -17.95 3.61 -0.16
C TRP A 81 -16.71 3.58 -1.05
N LEU A 82 -16.37 2.39 -1.52
CA LEU A 82 -15.23 2.12 -2.38
C LEU A 82 -15.68 1.37 -3.64
N ASP A 83 -15.18 1.80 -4.80
CA ASP A 83 -15.51 1.16 -6.08
C ASP A 83 -14.89 -0.24 -6.19
N LEU A 84 -15.72 -1.24 -6.50
CA LEU A 84 -15.30 -2.61 -6.70
C LEU A 84 -14.29 -2.73 -7.85
N ALA A 85 -14.43 -1.91 -8.91
CA ALA A 85 -13.50 -1.91 -10.03
C ALA A 85 -12.08 -1.51 -9.57
N LEU A 86 -11.98 -0.55 -8.65
CA LEU A 86 -10.72 -0.14 -8.05
C LEU A 86 -10.12 -1.26 -7.19
N VAL A 87 -10.95 -1.93 -6.37
CA VAL A 87 -10.50 -3.08 -5.55
C VAL A 87 -9.96 -4.20 -6.42
N VAL A 88 -10.67 -4.56 -7.50
CA VAL A 88 -10.24 -5.60 -8.44
C VAL A 88 -8.94 -5.21 -9.15
N GLY A 89 -8.80 -3.94 -9.55
CA GLY A 89 -7.55 -3.43 -10.14
C GLY A 89 -6.36 -3.54 -9.19
N MET A 90 -6.56 -3.20 -7.91
CA MET A 90 -5.52 -3.29 -6.88
C MET A 90 -5.21 -4.74 -6.49
N ALA A 91 -6.22 -5.60 -6.45
CA ALA A 91 -6.07 -7.03 -6.22
C ALA A 91 -5.28 -7.72 -7.34
N GLY A 92 -5.42 -7.25 -8.59
CA GLY A 92 -4.63 -7.70 -9.72
C GLY A 92 -3.11 -7.53 -9.51
N HIS A 93 -2.67 -6.45 -8.87
CA HIS A 93 -1.25 -6.27 -8.51
C HIS A 93 -0.74 -7.31 -7.51
N ARG A 94 -1.62 -7.93 -6.72
CA ARG A 94 -1.28 -9.01 -5.79
C ARG A 94 -1.54 -10.42 -6.36
N ALA A 95 -1.78 -10.52 -7.68
CA ALA A 95 -2.10 -11.75 -8.40
C ALA A 95 -3.40 -12.44 -7.93
N LEU A 96 -4.38 -11.67 -7.45
CA LEU A 96 -5.72 -12.15 -7.15
C LEU A 96 -6.60 -11.98 -8.39
N THR A 97 -7.40 -13.01 -8.73
CA THR A 97 -8.37 -12.90 -9.83
C THR A 97 -9.64 -12.21 -9.36
N ARG A 98 -10.45 -11.73 -10.31
CA ARG A 98 -11.73 -11.09 -10.01
C ARG A 98 -12.66 -12.01 -9.23
N GLU A 99 -12.69 -13.30 -9.58
CA GLU A 99 -13.52 -14.31 -8.94
C GLU A 99 -13.16 -14.46 -7.46
N MET A 100 -11.86 -14.52 -7.16
CA MET A 100 -11.36 -14.60 -5.77
C MET A 100 -11.73 -13.37 -4.94
N VAL A 101 -11.75 -12.18 -5.56
CA VAL A 101 -12.16 -10.94 -4.89
C VAL A 101 -13.64 -10.97 -4.58
N ILE A 102 -14.48 -11.39 -5.53
CA ILE A 102 -15.93 -11.47 -5.33
C ILE A 102 -16.26 -12.50 -4.23
N GLU A 103 -15.66 -13.69 -4.29
CA GLU A 103 -15.81 -14.73 -3.26
C GLU A 103 -15.41 -14.20 -1.88
N ALA A 104 -14.32 -13.44 -1.81
CA ALA A 104 -13.87 -12.86 -0.56
C ALA A 104 -14.86 -11.84 0.00
N ILE A 105 -15.40 -10.95 -0.83
CA ILE A 105 -16.37 -9.95 -0.39
C ILE A 105 -17.66 -10.62 0.06
N GLU A 106 -18.15 -11.63 -0.67
CA GLU A 106 -19.35 -12.39 -0.29
C GLU A 106 -19.17 -13.11 1.06
N ASN A 107 -17.99 -13.68 1.31
CA ASN A 107 -17.66 -14.26 2.60
C ASN A 107 -17.67 -13.22 3.72
N TRP A 108 -16.98 -12.09 3.55
CA TRP A 108 -16.95 -11.02 4.54
C TRP A 108 -18.30 -10.32 4.75
N GLU A 109 -19.16 -10.32 3.74
CA GLU A 109 -20.55 -9.88 3.83
C GLU A 109 -21.39 -10.85 4.68
N SER A 110 -21.21 -12.17 4.51
CA SER A 110 -21.87 -13.17 5.36
C SER A 110 -21.49 -13.05 6.85
N LEU A 111 -20.27 -12.54 7.12
CA LEU A 111 -19.76 -12.26 8.45
C LEU A 111 -20.11 -10.85 8.96
N SER A 112 -20.92 -10.08 8.20
CA SER A 112 -21.33 -8.70 8.55
C SER A 112 -20.15 -7.73 8.75
N VAL A 113 -19.02 -7.97 8.11
CA VAL A 113 -17.85 -7.08 8.13
C VAL A 113 -17.92 -6.06 6.99
N LEU A 114 -18.31 -6.53 5.80
CA LEU A 114 -18.49 -5.72 4.59
C LEU A 114 -19.95 -5.65 4.17
N CYS A 115 -20.32 -4.61 3.42
CA CYS A 115 -21.60 -4.45 2.77
C CYS A 115 -21.39 -4.04 1.31
N GLN A 116 -22.13 -4.67 0.39
CA GLN A 116 -22.19 -4.29 -1.02
C GLN A 116 -23.42 -3.43 -1.30
N ASN A 117 -23.32 -2.50 -2.24
CA ASN A 117 -24.49 -1.84 -2.82
C ASN A 117 -25.35 -2.87 -3.59
N PRO A 118 -26.69 -2.76 -3.63
CA PRO A 118 -27.58 -3.55 -4.49
C PRO A 118 -27.09 -3.81 -5.93
N GLU A 119 -26.35 -2.86 -6.54
CA GLU A 119 -25.80 -2.99 -7.89
C GLU A 119 -24.49 -3.81 -7.97
N LYS A 120 -23.94 -4.26 -6.83
CA LYS A 120 -22.64 -4.93 -6.69
C LYS A 120 -21.46 -4.16 -7.29
N THR A 121 -21.54 -2.83 -7.31
CA THR A 121 -20.51 -1.93 -7.85
C THR A 121 -19.65 -1.28 -6.78
N MET A 122 -20.17 -1.18 -5.55
CA MET A 122 -19.52 -0.48 -4.44
C MET A 122 -19.49 -1.37 -3.20
N VAL A 123 -18.40 -1.28 -2.44
CA VAL A 123 -18.18 -1.98 -1.16
C VAL A 123 -17.90 -0.99 -0.04
N ARG A 124 -18.38 -1.30 1.16
CA ARG A 124 -18.17 -0.48 2.36
C ARG A 124 -17.95 -1.35 3.59
N PHE A 125 -17.13 -0.89 4.53
CA PHE A 125 -17.05 -1.46 5.87
C PHE A 125 -18.26 -1.06 6.71
N LEU A 126 -18.91 -2.04 7.34
CA LEU A 126 -20.01 -1.80 8.30
C LEU A 126 -19.48 -1.23 9.63
N VAL A 127 -18.32 -1.70 10.06
CA VAL A 127 -17.58 -1.17 11.21
C VAL A 127 -16.24 -0.62 10.72
N PRO A 128 -15.89 0.65 11.00
CA PRO A 128 -14.61 1.20 10.59
C PRO A 128 -13.46 0.34 11.09
N PRO A 129 -12.50 -0.05 10.22
CA PRO A 129 -11.33 -0.80 10.66
C PRO A 129 -10.50 0.09 11.61
N ALA A 130 -10.05 -0.49 12.73
CA ALA A 130 -9.20 0.17 13.71
C ALA A 130 -7.80 0.54 13.16
#